data_AF-A0A958BBA7-F1
#
_entry.id   AF-A0A958BBA7-F1
#
_cell.length_a   1.000
_cell.length_b   1.000
_cell.length_c   1.000
_cell.angle_alpha   90.00
_cell.angle_beta   90.00
_cell.angle_gamma   90.00
#
_symmetry.space_group_name_H-M   'P 1'
#
loop_
_entity.id
_entity.type
_entity.pdbx_description
1 polymer ?
#
loop_
_entity_poly.entity_id
_entity_poly.type
_entity_poly.pdbx_seq_one_letter_code
_entity_poly.pdbx_strand_id
1 'polypeptide(L)'
;QERVAEKLSPSAAFTLENLRLLIGIVLEYLVQVENNHCRGAKQHSEPLFETIIQDELYQILLSWLKQPSPADVRCWAARETAAVAMSWAVFGAGLQWSQSRRNTPADEMADQMVRLLTHGFVQAMEIEPSQAH
;
A
#
# COMPACT_ATOMS: atom_id res chain seq x y z
N GLN A 1 -22.54 -1.84 12.18
CA GLN A 1 -21.16 -1.79 12.67
C GLN A 1 -20.65 -3.22 12.74
N GLU A 2 -19.77 -3.65 11.82
CA GLU A 2 -19.19 -5.00 11.87
C GLU A 2 -17.73 -4.99 11.37
N ARG A 3 -16.81 -5.00 12.35
CA ARG A 3 -15.53 -5.72 12.40
C ARG A 3 -14.49 -5.45 11.29
N VAL A 4 -13.95 -4.24 11.27
CA VAL A 4 -12.74 -3.90 10.49
C VAL A 4 -11.47 -4.55 11.08
N ALA A 5 -11.43 -4.77 12.40
CA ALA A 5 -10.25 -5.29 13.10
C ALA A 5 -9.94 -6.79 12.88
N GLU A 6 -10.77 -7.53 12.14
CA GLU A 6 -10.50 -8.94 11.78
C GLU A 6 -10.03 -9.14 10.33
N LYS A 7 -10.04 -8.11 9.48
CA LYS A 7 -10.11 -8.35 8.03
C LYS A 7 -8.79 -8.63 7.31
N LEU A 8 -7.62 -8.35 7.87
CA LEU A 8 -6.36 -8.67 7.19
C LEU A 8 -5.33 -9.17 8.18
N SER A 9 -5.27 -10.48 8.35
CA SER A 9 -4.11 -11.11 8.98
C SER A 9 -2.91 -11.01 8.01
N PRO A 10 -1.66 -10.84 8.49
CA PRO A 10 -0.46 -10.98 7.64
C PRO A 10 -0.39 -12.34 6.92
N SER A 11 -1.11 -13.34 7.43
CA SER A 11 -1.30 -14.66 6.81
C SER A 11 -2.33 -14.70 5.67
N ALA A 12 -3.02 -13.60 5.36
CA ALA A 12 -3.96 -13.55 4.25
C ALA A 12 -3.23 -13.73 2.91
N ALA A 13 -3.89 -14.33 1.91
CA ALA A 13 -3.29 -14.51 0.60
C ALA A 13 -3.13 -13.18 -0.15
N PHE A 14 -2.11 -13.08 -1.01
CA PHE A 14 -1.97 -11.96 -1.93
C PHE A 14 -3.07 -12.02 -3.00
N THR A 15 -4.19 -11.32 -2.78
CA THR A 15 -5.29 -11.20 -3.73
C THR A 15 -5.62 -9.74 -3.99
N LEU A 16 -6.24 -9.46 -5.15
CA LEU A 16 -6.69 -8.11 -5.49
C LEU A 16 -7.66 -7.55 -4.44
N GLU A 17 -8.52 -8.41 -3.90
CA GLU A 17 -9.49 -8.04 -2.87
C GLU A 17 -8.79 -7.65 -1.56
N ASN A 18 -7.83 -8.46 -1.09
CA ASN A 18 -7.09 -8.17 0.13
C ASN A 18 -6.23 -6.91 -0.02
N LEU A 19 -5.64 -6.70 -1.20
CA LEU A 19 -4.90 -5.47 -1.51
C LEU A 19 -5.83 -4.24 -1.52
N ARG A 20 -7.03 -4.35 -2.11
CA ARG A 20 -8.03 -3.28 -2.09
C ARG A 20 -8.43 -2.93 -0.65
N LEU A 21 -8.68 -3.95 0.18
CA LEU A 21 -9.04 -3.76 1.59
C LEU A 21 -7.91 -3.07 2.36
N LEU A 22 -6.66 -3.49 2.16
CA LEU A 22 -5.49 -2.88 2.80
C LEU A 22 -5.40 -1.39 2.46
N ILE A 23 -5.50 -1.08 1.16
CA ILE A 23 -5.45 0.30 0.68
C ILE A 23 -6.60 1.12 1.26
N GLY A 24 -7.83 0.58 1.26
CA GLY A 24 -8.99 1.25 1.86
C GLY A 24 -8.76 1.61 3.33
N ILE A 25 -8.24 0.67 4.13
CA ILE A 25 -7.92 0.91 5.55
C ILE A 25 -6.89 2.03 5.70
N VAL A 26 -5.83 2.02 4.89
CA VAL A 26 -4.80 3.08 4.91
C VAL A 26 -5.40 4.43 4.55
N LEU A 27 -6.23 4.51 3.50
CA LEU A 27 -6.87 5.74 3.06
C LEU A 27 -7.78 6.32 4.16
N GLU A 28 -8.62 5.49 4.77
CA GLU A 28 -9.49 5.89 5.88
C GLU A 28 -8.67 6.39 7.07
N TYR A 29 -7.59 5.70 7.40
CA TYR A 29 -6.71 6.08 8.49
C TYR A 29 -6.03 7.43 8.24
N LEU A 30 -5.47 7.65 7.05
CA LEU A 30 -4.84 8.91 6.68
C LEU A 30 -5.82 10.09 6.70
N VAL A 31 -7.10 9.86 6.41
CA VAL A 31 -8.15 10.87 6.56
C VAL A 31 -8.42 11.19 8.03
N GLN A 32 -8.48 10.20 8.91
CA GLN A 32 -8.65 10.44 10.34
C GLN A 32 -7.48 11.26 10.90
N VAL A 33 -6.28 10.94 10.44
CA VAL A 33 -5.04 11.63 10.80
C VAL A 33 -5.09 13.08 10.34
N GLU A 34 -5.39 13.35 9.08
CA GLU A 34 -5.52 14.72 8.55
C GLU A 34 -6.58 15.54 9.31
N ASN A 35 -7.76 14.98 9.53
CA ASN A 35 -8.83 15.64 10.28
C ASN A 35 -8.46 15.94 11.75
N ASN A 36 -7.69 15.06 12.39
CA ASN A 36 -7.24 15.24 13.77
C ASN A 36 -6.12 16.29 13.88
N HIS A 37 -5.25 16.40 12.88
CA HIS A 37 -4.20 17.43 12.83
C HIS A 37 -4.78 18.85 12.72
N CYS A 38 -5.95 19.02 12.08
CA CYS A 38 -6.66 20.31 12.06
C CYS A 38 -7.23 20.76 13.43
N ARG A 39 -7.19 19.91 14.48
CA ARG A 39 -7.82 20.21 15.79
C ARG A 39 -6.88 20.60 16.94
N GLY A 40 -5.58 20.74 16.71
CA GLY A 40 -4.75 21.57 17.61
C GLY A 40 -3.48 20.96 18.22
N ALA A 41 -2.91 19.89 17.67
CA ALA A 41 -1.61 19.39 18.13
C ALA A 41 -0.59 19.43 16.97
N LYS A 42 0.19 20.50 16.92
CA LYS A 42 1.33 20.65 16.02
C LYS A 42 2.51 19.80 16.51
N GLN A 43 3.00 18.93 15.61
CA GLN A 43 4.40 18.90 15.15
C GLN A 43 5.46 18.01 15.82
N HIS A 44 5.18 17.12 16.78
CA HIS A 44 6.26 16.29 17.37
C HIS A 44 6.14 14.78 17.17
N SER A 45 5.04 14.27 16.60
CA SER A 45 4.81 12.83 16.39
C SER A 45 4.63 12.41 14.93
N GLU A 46 4.57 13.36 13.99
CA GLU A 46 4.31 13.10 12.56
C GLU A 46 5.33 12.14 11.92
N PRO A 47 6.66 12.33 12.05
CA PRO A 47 7.63 11.47 11.37
C PRO A 47 7.62 10.02 11.88
N LEU A 48 7.39 9.84 13.18
CA LEU A 48 7.32 8.53 13.81
C LEU A 48 6.06 7.77 13.35
N PHE A 49 4.96 8.49 13.23
CA PHE A 49 3.69 7.92 12.81
C PHE A 49 3.70 7.47 11.35
N GLU A 50 4.22 8.29 10.45
CA GLU A 50 4.40 7.95 9.04
C GLU A 50 5.30 6.71 8.88
N THR A 51 6.38 6.65 9.66
CA THR A 51 7.31 5.51 9.65
C THR A 51 6.63 4.21 10.11
N ILE A 52 5.74 4.27 11.12
CA ILE A 52 5.04 3.07 11.61
C ILE A 52 4.08 2.53 10.54
N ILE A 53 3.27 3.39 9.91
CA ILE A 53 2.35 2.96 8.84
C ILE A 53 3.14 2.37 7.67
N GLN A 54 4.23 3.03 7.29
CA GLN A 54 5.03 2.60 6.15
C GLN A 54 5.68 1.23 6.43
N ASP A 55 6.22 1.01 7.63
CA ASP A 55 6.78 -0.29 8.03
C ASP A 55 5.69 -1.37 8.07
N GLU A 56 4.53 -1.08 8.67
CA GLU A 56 3.42 -2.03 8.73
C GLU A 56 2.93 -2.43 7.32
N LEU A 57 2.76 -1.45 6.42
CA LEU A 57 2.43 -1.70 5.02
C LEU A 57 3.48 -2.56 4.32
N TYR A 58 4.75 -2.23 4.52
CA TYR A 58 5.86 -3.00 3.96
C TYR A 58 5.82 -4.45 4.46
N GLN A 59 5.70 -4.69 5.77
CA GLN A 59 5.69 -6.04 6.34
C GLN A 59 4.51 -6.87 5.84
N ILE A 60 3.31 -6.29 5.77
CA ILE A 60 2.12 -6.98 5.24
C ILE A 60 2.34 -7.38 3.78
N LEU A 61 2.71 -6.43 2.92
CA LEU A 61 2.95 -6.68 1.49
C LEU A 61 4.08 -7.67 1.27
N LEU A 62 5.15 -7.56 2.05
CA LEU A 62 6.28 -8.48 2.00
C LEU A 62 5.88 -9.90 2.38
N SER A 63 5.08 -10.06 3.45
CA SER A 63 4.59 -11.36 3.89
C SER A 63 3.74 -12.04 2.82
N TRP A 64 2.91 -11.26 2.12
CA TRP A 64 2.06 -11.71 1.02
C TRP A 64 2.89 -12.12 -0.21
N LEU A 65 3.90 -11.31 -0.58
CA LEU A 65 4.78 -11.59 -1.71
C LEU A 65 5.76 -12.75 -1.44
N LYS A 66 6.10 -13.01 -0.17
CA LYS A 66 6.97 -14.12 0.25
C LYS A 66 6.26 -15.46 0.37
N GLN A 67 4.93 -15.51 0.22
CA GLN A 67 4.21 -16.77 0.22
C GLN A 67 4.79 -17.71 -0.87
N PRO A 68 4.89 -19.01 -0.59
CA PRO A 68 5.56 -19.97 -1.46
C PRO A 68 4.76 -20.15 -2.76
N SER A 69 5.02 -19.26 -3.72
CA SER A 69 4.69 -19.48 -5.12
C SER A 69 5.74 -20.44 -5.70
N PRO A 70 5.34 -21.42 -6.53
CA PRO A 70 6.25 -22.40 -7.14
C PRO A 70 7.36 -21.78 -8.01
N ALA A 71 7.32 -20.47 -8.26
CA ALA A 71 8.38 -19.71 -8.94
C ALA A 71 9.50 -19.28 -7.97
N ASP A 72 10.52 -20.12 -7.90
CA ASP A 72 11.96 -19.89 -7.63
C ASP A 72 12.46 -18.86 -6.58
N VAL A 73 13.45 -19.33 -5.82
CA VAL A 73 14.32 -18.57 -4.88
C VAL A 73 14.97 -17.33 -5.52
N ARG A 74 15.13 -17.31 -6.86
CA ARG A 74 15.67 -16.16 -7.61
C ARG A 74 14.80 -14.90 -7.54
N CYS A 75 13.56 -15.01 -7.12
CA CYS A 75 12.60 -13.90 -7.10
C CYS A 75 12.57 -13.12 -5.77
N TRP A 76 13.35 -13.50 -4.75
CA TRP A 76 13.26 -12.91 -3.42
C TRP A 76 13.61 -11.41 -3.36
N ALA A 77 14.75 -11.00 -3.95
CA ALA A 77 15.16 -9.60 -4.00
C ALA A 77 14.17 -8.72 -4.81
N ALA A 78 13.56 -9.30 -5.86
CA ALA A 78 12.51 -8.64 -6.61
C ALA A 78 11.23 -8.47 -5.77
N ARG A 79 10.86 -9.47 -4.94
CA ARG A 79 9.72 -9.40 -4.02
C ARG A 79 9.92 -8.37 -2.92
N GLU A 80 11.13 -8.29 -2.35
CA GLU A 80 11.48 -7.24 -1.38
C GLU A 80 11.40 -5.85 -1.99
N THR A 81 11.98 -5.68 -3.18
CA THR A 81 11.91 -4.41 -3.93
C THR A 81 10.46 -4.04 -4.28
N ALA A 82 9.65 -5.01 -4.70
CA ALA A 82 8.24 -4.80 -4.98
C ALA A 82 7.46 -4.41 -3.71
N ALA A 83 7.70 -5.07 -2.58
CA ALA A 83 7.06 -4.71 -1.31
C ALA A 83 7.38 -3.27 -0.89
N VAL A 84 8.65 -2.84 -1.01
CA VAL A 84 9.06 -1.45 -0.73
C VAL A 84 8.38 -0.48 -1.69
N ALA A 85 8.41 -0.75 -2.99
CA ALA A 85 7.84 0.13 -3.99
C ALA A 85 6.32 0.26 -3.83
N MET A 86 5.62 -0.86 -3.59
CA MET A 86 4.18 -0.88 -3.35
C MET A 86 3.82 -0.14 -2.05
N SER A 87 4.57 -0.33 -0.95
CA SER A 87 4.25 0.34 0.31
C SER A 87 4.40 1.86 0.19
N TRP A 88 5.45 2.34 -0.48
CA TRP A 88 5.64 3.78 -0.74
C TRP A 88 4.60 4.34 -1.71
N ALA A 89 4.23 3.59 -2.74
CA ALA A 89 3.21 4.02 -3.69
C ALA A 89 1.84 4.19 -3.02
N VAL A 90 1.42 3.21 -2.20
CA VAL A 90 0.17 3.29 -1.43
C VAL A 90 0.22 4.44 -0.44
N PHE A 91 1.29 4.55 0.33
CA PHE A 91 1.42 5.58 1.37
C PHE A 91 1.42 6.99 0.77
N GLY A 92 2.29 7.25 -0.21
CA GLY A 92 2.43 8.58 -0.81
C GLY A 92 1.17 9.03 -1.53
N ALA A 93 0.57 8.16 -2.34
CA ALA A 93 -0.66 8.50 -3.05
C ALA A 93 -1.85 8.65 -2.08
N GLY A 94 -1.91 7.85 -1.00
CA GLY A 94 -2.93 7.97 0.03
C GLY A 94 -2.81 9.26 0.83
N LEU A 95 -1.60 9.67 1.15
CA LEU A 95 -1.31 10.92 1.85
C LEU A 95 -1.68 12.13 0.99
N GLN A 96 -1.31 12.13 -0.29
CA GLN A 96 -1.69 13.20 -1.21
C GLN A 96 -3.21 13.27 -1.39
N TRP A 97 -3.89 12.13 -1.50
CA TRP A 97 -5.34 12.07 -1.63
C TRP A 97 -6.05 12.58 -0.37
N SER A 98 -5.57 12.22 0.83
CA SER A 98 -6.20 12.63 2.09
C SER A 98 -6.11 14.13 2.34
N GLN A 99 -5.01 14.77 1.92
CA GLN A 99 -4.77 16.22 1.99
C GLN A 99 -5.49 17.03 0.90
N SER A 100 -5.85 16.39 -0.22
CA SER A 100 -6.60 17.03 -1.30
C SER A 100 -8.06 17.24 -0.91
N ARG A 101 -8.85 17.95 -1.73
CA ARG A 101 -10.31 18.13 -1.50
C ARG A 101 -11.13 16.82 -1.53
N ARG A 102 -10.49 15.65 -1.57
CA ARG A 102 -11.11 14.32 -1.62
C ARG A 102 -12.22 14.25 -2.67
N ASN A 103 -11.92 14.71 -3.89
CA ASN A 103 -12.85 14.73 -5.02
C ASN A 103 -13.29 13.31 -5.46
N THR A 104 -12.58 12.28 -5.00
CA THR A 104 -12.81 10.87 -5.30
C THR A 104 -13.02 10.11 -3.98
N PRO A 105 -14.07 9.26 -3.86
CA PRO A 105 -14.28 8.41 -2.69
C PRO A 105 -13.11 7.45 -2.43
N ALA A 106 -12.92 7.05 -1.16
CA ALA A 106 -11.82 6.15 -0.75
C ALA A 106 -11.84 4.81 -1.49
N ASP A 107 -13.03 4.22 -1.65
CA ASP A 107 -13.23 2.96 -2.38
C ASP A 107 -12.79 3.05 -3.84
N GLU A 108 -13.10 4.17 -4.51
CA GLU A 108 -12.75 4.38 -5.91
C GLU A 108 -11.24 4.62 -6.07
N MET A 109 -10.64 5.37 -5.14
CA MET A 109 -9.18 5.53 -5.09
C MET A 109 -8.48 4.19 -4.85
N ALA A 110 -9.00 3.35 -3.94
CA ALA A 110 -8.45 2.02 -3.69
C ALA A 110 -8.48 1.14 -4.96
N ASP A 111 -9.59 1.16 -5.71
CA ASP A 111 -9.68 0.43 -6.99
C ASP A 111 -8.69 0.94 -8.05
N GLN A 112 -8.48 2.25 -8.13
CA GLN A 112 -7.49 2.85 -9.03
C GLN A 112 -6.07 2.40 -8.66
N MET A 113 -5.72 2.43 -7.37
CA MET A 113 -4.42 1.98 -6.88
C MET A 113 -4.19 0.50 -7.11
N VAL A 114 -5.16 -0.38 -6.82
CA VAL A 114 -5.04 -1.82 -7.08
C VAL A 114 -4.73 -2.08 -8.55
N ARG A 115 -5.46 -1.43 -9.47
CA ARG A 115 -5.20 -1.57 -10.92
C ARG A 115 -3.79 -1.12 -11.29
N LEU A 116 -3.34 0.03 -10.79
CA LEU A 116 -2.00 0.56 -11.06
C LEU A 116 -0.90 -0.37 -10.54
N LEU A 117 -1.03 -0.83 -9.29
CA LEU A 117 -0.03 -1.66 -8.63
C LEU A 117 0.04 -3.08 -9.19
N THR A 118 -1.01 -3.56 -9.84
CA THR A 118 -1.05 -4.93 -10.36
C THR A 118 -0.74 -4.97 -11.85
N HIS A 119 -1.21 -4.01 -12.63
CA HIS A 119 -0.84 -3.90 -14.05
C HIS A 119 0.58 -3.31 -14.23
N GLY A 120 0.93 -2.28 -13.47
CA GLY A 120 2.23 -1.60 -13.60
C GLY A 120 3.41 -2.48 -13.19
N PHE A 121 3.24 -3.34 -12.18
CA PHE A 121 4.30 -4.25 -11.74
C PHE A 121 4.43 -5.49 -12.62
N VAL A 122 3.33 -6.04 -13.13
CA VAL A 122 3.38 -7.14 -14.13
C VAL A 122 4.14 -6.68 -15.36
N GLN A 123 3.85 -5.48 -15.88
CA GLN A 123 4.62 -4.91 -16.99
C GLN A 123 6.07 -4.61 -16.61
N ALA A 124 6.35 -4.02 -15.44
CA ALA A 124 7.72 -3.74 -15.02
C ALA A 124 8.60 -5.00 -14.86
N MET A 125 8.00 -6.15 -14.58
CA MET A 125 8.69 -7.45 -14.56
C MET A 125 8.83 -8.09 -15.96
N GLU A 126 8.04 -7.65 -16.94
CA GLU A 126 8.09 -8.08 -18.34
C GLU A 126 8.95 -7.15 -19.24
N ILE A 127 9.30 -5.94 -18.78
CA ILE A 127 10.20 -5.05 -19.51
C ILE A 127 11.60 -5.68 -19.54
N GLU A 128 11.91 -6.40 -20.62
CA GLU A 128 13.28 -6.74 -20.95
C GLU A 128 14.08 -5.45 -21.15
N PRO A 129 15.30 -5.33 -20.58
CA PRO A 129 16.21 -4.22 -20.84
C PRO A 129 16.82 -4.40 -22.24
N SER A 130 16.00 -4.20 -23.27
CA SER A 130 16.45 -4.03 -24.64
C SER A 130 16.02 -2.66 -25.10
N GLN A 131 16.91 -1.96 -25.82
CA GLN A 131 16.84 -0.56 -26.23
C GLN A 131 17.46 0.46 -25.25
N ALA A 132 18.68 0.19 -24.78
CA ALA A 132 19.68 1.25 -24.67
C ALA A 132 20.80 0.93 -25.68
N HIS A 133 20.75 1.57 -26.85
CA HIS A 133 21.84 1.72 -27.80
C HIS A 133 21.92 3.18 -28.22
#